data_AF-A0A7T6Z7L4-F1
#
_entry.id   AF-A0A7T6Z7L4-F1
#
_cell.length_a   1.000
_cell.length_b   1.000
_cell.length_c   1.000
_cell.angle_alpha   90.00
_cell.angle_beta   90.00
_cell.angle_gamma   90.00
#
_symmetry.space_group_name_H-M   'P 1'
#
loop_
_entity.id
_entity.type
_entity.pdbx_description
1 polymer ?
#
loop_
_entity_poly.entity_id
_entity_poly.type
_entity_poly.pdbx_seq_one_letter_code
_entity_poly.pdbx_strand_id
1 'polypeptide(L)' 'MSIQCYLQEWKNFLLVYKFAIEEINSKLTFLSEEFHHTHEHNPIEHLKTRVKDPKSIAAKLERKGYESSTAHAQEYS' A
#
# COMPACT_ATOMS: atom_id res chain seq x y z
N MET A 1 -2.54 14.92 22.32
CA MET A 1 -1.65 14.60 21.19
C MET A 1 -1.38 15.89 20.42
N SER A 2 -0.13 16.28 20.13
CA SER A 2 0.11 17.41 19.21
C SER A 2 -0.24 16.97 17.79
N ILE A 3 -0.71 17.90 16.94
CA ILE A 3 -1.07 17.60 15.54
C ILE A 3 0.13 17.01 14.78
N GLN A 4 1.35 17.43 15.10
CA GLN A 4 2.58 16.88 14.51
C GLN A 4 2.82 15.41 14.88
N CYS A 5 2.54 14.98 16.11
CA CYS A 5 2.65 13.58 16.49
C CYS A 5 1.68 12.70 15.70
N TYR A 6 0.42 13.12 15.56
CA TYR A 6 -0.59 12.39 14.78
C TYR A 6 -0.20 12.22 13.30
N LEU A 7 0.30 13.28 12.67
CA LEU A 7 0.74 13.21 11.27
C LEU A 7 1.97 12.30 11.10
N GLN A 8 2.91 12.32 12.04
CA GLN A 8 4.07 11.42 12.01
C GLN A 8 3.66 9.95 12.17
N GLU A 9 2.71 9.67 13.06
CA GLU A 9 2.19 8.32 13.28
C GLU A 9 1.59 7.74 11.98
N TRP A 10 0.72 8.50 11.32
CA TRP A 10 0.13 8.09 10.03
C TRP A 10 1.15 7.96 8.91
N LYS A 11 2.15 8.85 8.88
CA LYS A 11 3.23 8.77 7.90
C LYS A 11 4.02 7.46 8.07
N ASN A 12 4.39 7.13 9.30
CA ASN A 12 5.13 5.91 9.61
C ASN A 12 4.31 4.67 9.30
N PHE A 13 3.01 4.68 9.66
CA PHE A 13 2.08 3.60 9.32
C PHE A 13 2.05 3.33 7.81
N LEU A 14 1.84 4.36 6.99
CA LEU A 14 1.78 4.22 5.53
C LEU A 14 3.12 3.88 4.87
N LEU A 15 4.24 4.28 5.49
CA LEU A 15 5.58 3.99 4.98
C LEU A 15 5.84 2.48 4.92
N VAL A 16 5.34 1.71 5.90
CA VAL A 16 5.47 0.25 5.90
C VAL A 16 4.76 -0.37 4.69
N TYR A 17 3.53 0.07 4.39
CA TYR A 17 2.78 -0.41 3.21
C TYR A 17 3.47 0.00 1.91
N LYS A 18 4.04 1.20 1.85
CA LYS A 18 4.82 1.64 0.70
C LYS A 18 5.98 0.68 0.43
N PHE A 19 6.76 0.35 1.45
CA PHE A 19 7.89 -0.58 1.29
C PHE A 19 7.44 -1.99 0.90
N ALA A 20 6.37 -2.51 1.50
CA ALA A 20 5.83 -3.82 1.13
C ALA A 20 5.38 -3.86 -0.34
N ILE A 21 4.72 -2.81 -0.83
CA ILE A 21 4.31 -2.68 -2.23
C ILE A 21 5.52 -2.61 -3.15
N GLU A 22 6.54 -1.81 -2.80
CA GLU A 22 7.77 -1.70 -3.57
C GLU A 22 8.50 -3.05 -3.68
N GLU A 23 8.60 -3.80 -2.59
CA GLU A 23 9.21 -5.13 -2.58
C GLU A 23 8.48 -6.10 -3.53
N ILE A 24 7.15 -6.18 -3.43
CA ILE A 24 6.35 -7.05 -4.29
C ILE A 24 6.46 -6.60 -5.76
N ASN A 25 6.41 -5.28 -6.01
CA ASN A 25 6.54 -4.74 -7.35
C ASN A 25 7.89 -5.13 -7.97
N SER A 26 8.99 -4.99 -7.23
CA SER A 26 10.31 -5.42 -7.70
C SER A 26 10.36 -6.92 -8.04
N LYS A 27 9.77 -7.78 -7.20
CA LYS A 27 9.70 -9.23 -7.47
C LYS A 27 8.91 -9.53 -8.75
N LEU A 28 7.77 -8.86 -8.95
CA LEU A 28 6.94 -9.04 -10.14
C LEU A 28 7.60 -8.47 -11.40
N THR A 29 8.32 -7.36 -11.29
CA THR A 29 9.11 -6.80 -12.40
C THR A 29 10.20 -7.79 -12.82
N PHE A 30 10.97 -8.32 -11.86
CA PHE A 30 11.98 -9.33 -12.16
C PHE A 30 11.39 -10.56 -12.84
N LEU A 31 10.25 -11.06 -12.33
CA LEU A 31 9.55 -12.19 -12.94
C LEU A 31 9.10 -11.89 -14.37
N SER A 32 8.57 -10.68 -14.61
CA SER A 32 8.18 -10.23 -15.95
C SER A 32 9.38 -10.19 -16.91
N GLU A 33 10.52 -9.67 -16.46
CA GLU A 33 11.76 -9.64 -17.26
C GLU A 33 12.27 -11.05 -17.57
N GLU A 34 12.24 -11.95 -16.60
CA GLU A 34 12.60 -13.36 -16.77
C GLU A 34 11.72 -14.03 -17.83
N PHE A 35 10.40 -13.86 -17.74
CA PHE A 35 9.45 -14.42 -18.71
C PHE A 35 9.67 -13.86 -20.12
N HIS A 36 9.95 -12.56 -20.24
CA HIS A 36 10.23 -11.94 -21.53
C HIS A 36 11.52 -12.50 -22.19
N HIS A 37 12.51 -12.89 -21.39
CA HIS A 37 13.77 -13.43 -21.90
C HIS A 37 13.72 -14.94 -22.22
N THR A 38 12.95 -15.71 -21.44
CA THR A 38 12.99 -17.19 -21.47
C THR A 38 11.79 -17.83 -22.16
N HIS A 39 10.68 -17.11 -22.32
CA HIS A 39 9.44 -17.63 -22.89
C HIS A 39 9.01 -16.80 -24.11
N GLU A 40 8.27 -17.41 -25.03
CA GLU A 40 7.75 -16.73 -26.23
C GLU A 40 6.66 -15.68 -25.90
N HIS A 41 6.06 -15.75 -24.70
CA HIS A 41 5.01 -14.84 -24.27
C HIS A 41 5.14 -14.50 -22.78
N ASN A 42 5.00 -13.22 -22.45
CA ASN A 42 4.99 -12.72 -21.08
C ASN A 42 3.54 -12.48 -20.60
N PRO A 43 3.06 -13.18 -19.57
CA PRO A 43 1.70 -13.01 -19.04
C PRO A 43 1.49 -11.67 -18.30
N ILE A 44 2.57 -10.94 -17.97
CA ILE A 44 2.51 -9.65 -17.29
C ILE A 44 2.70 -8.53 -18.32
N GLU A 45 1.63 -7.81 -18.65
CA GLU A 45 1.72 -6.67 -19.57
C GLU A 45 2.00 -5.35 -18.84
N HIS A 46 1.27 -5.08 -17.76
CA HIS A 46 1.34 -3.81 -17.04
C HIS A 46 1.10 -4.02 -15.54
N LEU A 47 1.95 -3.40 -14.72
CA LEU A 47 1.78 -3.35 -13.26
C LEU A 47 1.46 -1.92 -12.83
N LYS A 48 0.45 -1.78 -11.96
CA LYS A 48 0.09 -0.52 -11.33
C LYS A 48 0.01 -0.71 -9.83
N THR A 49 0.70 0.14 -9.09
CA THR A 49 0.73 0.10 -7.63
C THR A 49 0.19 1.41 -7.05
N ARG A 50 -0.41 1.34 -5.86
CA ARG A 50 -0.83 2.53 -5.11
C ARG A 50 -0.84 2.26 -3.62
N VAL A 51 -0.42 3.26 -2.85
CA VAL A 51 -0.73 3.36 -1.41
C VAL A 51 -2.04 4.13 -1.27
N LYS A 52 -2.91 3.67 -0.38
CA LYS A 52 -4.20 4.33 -0.16
C LYS A 52 -4.00 5.65 0.57
N ASP A 53 -4.68 6.69 0.10
CA ASP A 53 -4.62 8.02 0.71
C ASP A 53 -5.21 8.00 2.14
N PRO A 54 -4.56 8.67 3.12
CA PRO A 54 -5.04 8.70 4.51
C PRO A 54 -6.50 9.16 4.64
N LYS A 55 -6.96 10.15 3.86
CA LYS A 55 -8.36 10.62 3.93
C LYS A 55 -9.32 9.53 3.47
N SER A 56 -8.93 8.77 2.44
CA SER A 56 -9.70 7.61 1.96
C SER A 56 -9.71 6.46 2.96
N ILE A 57 -8.67 6.34 3.80
CA ILE A 57 -8.64 5.36 4.91
C ILE A 57 -9.62 5.80 5.99
N ALA A 58 -9.53 7.05 6.45
CA ALA A 58 -10.42 7.62 7.45
C ALA A 58 -11.90 7.50 7.04
N ALA A 59 -12.24 7.90 5.81
CA ALA A 59 -13.61 7.79 5.29
C ALA A 59 -14.11 6.32 5.22
N LYS A 60 -13.23 5.35 5.00
CA LYS A 60 -13.61 3.92 5.03
C LYS A 60 -13.87 3.44 6.46
N LEU A 61 -13.07 3.88 7.43
CA LEU A 61 -13.25 3.54 8.84
C LEU A 61 -14.54 4.15 9.38
N GLU A 62 -14.81 5.42 9.07
CA GLU A 62 -16.06 6.10 9.44
C GLU A 62 -17.29 5.38 8.89
N ARG A 63 -17.28 5.01 7.60
CA ARG A 63 -18.34 4.19 6.98
C ARG A 63 -18.55 2.84 7.66
N LYS A 64 -17.53 2.30 8.32
CA LYS A 64 -17.57 1.04 9.07
C LYS A 64 -17.89 1.25 10.56
N GLY A 65 -18.04 2.50 11.02
CA GLY A 65 -18.30 2.84 12.42
C GLY A 65 -17.07 2.81 13.33
N TYR A 66 -15.86 2.87 12.78
CA TYR A 66 -14.61 2.87 13.56
C TYR A 66 -13.96 4.25 13.62
N GLU A 67 -13.24 4.51 14.72
CA GLU A 67 -12.44 5.73 14.88
C GLU A 67 -11.25 5.74 13.91
N SER A 68 -10.91 6.91 13.37
CA SER A 68 -9.77 7.11 12.47
C SER A 68 -8.43 7.08 13.23
N SER A 69 -8.00 5.89 13.61
CA SER A 69 -6.69 5.61 14.22
C SER A 69 -5.90 4.61 13.39
N THR A 70 -4.57 4.61 13.54
CA THR A 70 -3.69 3.67 12.83
C THR A 70 -3.96 2.21 13.22
N ALA A 71 -4.32 1.95 14.49
CA ALA A 71 -4.70 0.62 14.97
C ALA A 71 -5.96 0.09 14.26
N HIS A 72 -7.03 0.89 14.21
CA HIS A 72 -8.24 0.51 13.48
C HIS A 72 -8.00 0.44 11.97
N ALA A 73 -7.10 1.26 11.43
CA ALA A 73 -6.70 1.19 10.03
C ALA A 73 -6.00 -0.14 9.70
N GLN A 74 -5.18 -0.65 10.61
CA GLN A 74 -4.50 -1.94 10.45
C GLN A 74 -5.50 -3.10 10.43
N GLU A 75 -6.49 -3.07 11.30
CA GLU A 75 -7.43 -4.18 11.50
C GLU A 75 -8.61 -4.15 10.53
N TYR A 76 -9.10 -2.96 10.18
CA TYR A 76 -10.39 -2.78 9.49
C TYR A 76 -10.32 -2.05 8.15
N SER A 77 -9.16 -1.58 7.65
CA SER A 77 -9.10 -0.72 6.43
C SER A 77 -9.07 -1.40 5.07
#